data_AF-A0A9W7D9K9-F1
#
_entry.id   AF-A0A9W7D9K9-F1
#
_cell.length_a   1.000
_cell.length_b   1.000
_cell.length_c   1.000
_cell.angle_alpha   90.00
_cell.angle_beta   90.00
_cell.angle_gamma   90.00
#
_symmetry.space_group_name_H-M   'P 1'
#
loop_
_entity.id
_entity.type
_entity.pdbx_description
1 polymer ?
#
loop_
_entity_poly.entity_id
_entity_poly.type
_entity_poly.pdbx_seq_one_letter_code
_entity_poly.pdbx_strand_id
1 'polypeptide(L)'
;MNPYQSVISVIGRVLQAFDDDNIIPAFGFGDLTTKGDSCFPFTQGRGCHGFEEVLRRYNEITPSLKLSGPTNFAPVIRETIRAVQQNNGYHILVIVADGQVTNEEATREAIVEASNWPISIIMVGVGDGPWDMMEEFDDKLPARRFDNFQFVEYNAVMQLNKKNPEAGFAIMALMEIPGKNLILIFASVVHTFVT
;
A
#
# COMPACT_ATOMS: atom_id res chain seq x y z
N MET A 1 -12.96 15.28 0.65
CA MET A 1 -12.29 14.00 0.42
C MET A 1 -10.85 14.31 0.03
N ASN A 2 -9.88 13.91 0.84
CA ASN A 2 -8.46 14.08 0.55
C ASN A 2 -7.97 12.98 -0.44
N PRO A 3 -6.74 13.08 -0.98
CA PRO A 3 -6.21 12.07 -1.91
C PRO A 3 -6.23 10.64 -1.36
N TYR A 4 -5.88 10.45 -0.09
CA TYR A 4 -5.90 9.14 0.59
C TYR A 4 -7.28 8.51 0.61
N GLN A 5 -8.30 9.25 1.05
CA GLN A 5 -9.69 8.81 1.06
C GLN A 5 -10.17 8.46 -0.34
N SER A 6 -9.73 9.23 -1.35
CA SER A 6 -10.03 8.98 -2.76
C SER A 6 -9.43 7.64 -3.21
N VAL A 7 -8.13 7.42 -2.94
CA VAL A 7 -7.43 6.17 -3.26
C VAL A 7 -8.06 4.97 -2.56
N ILE A 8 -8.32 5.04 -1.24
CA ILE A 8 -9.01 3.97 -0.49
C ILE A 8 -10.33 3.60 -1.18
N SER A 9 -11.10 4.61 -1.57
CA SER A 9 -12.42 4.41 -2.18
C SER A 9 -12.33 3.77 -3.56
N VAL A 10 -11.36 4.20 -4.39
CA VAL A 10 -11.14 3.63 -5.74
C VAL A 10 -10.63 2.20 -5.62
N ILE A 11 -9.63 1.96 -4.76
CA ILE A 11 -9.11 0.62 -4.49
C ILE A 11 -10.23 -0.28 -4.00
N GLY A 12 -11.08 0.19 -3.09
CA GLY A 12 -12.22 -0.59 -2.62
C GLY A 12 -13.14 -1.02 -3.75
N ARG A 13 -13.45 -0.14 -4.70
CA ARG A 13 -14.29 -0.51 -5.86
C ARG A 13 -13.62 -1.52 -6.79
N VAL A 14 -12.29 -1.45 -6.94
CA VAL A 14 -11.56 -2.27 -7.90
C VAL A 14 -11.14 -3.62 -7.31
N LEU A 15 -10.54 -3.60 -6.12
CA LEU A 15 -9.93 -4.77 -5.51
C LEU A 15 -10.90 -5.59 -4.67
N GLN A 16 -11.99 -5.02 -4.14
CA GLN A 16 -12.94 -5.79 -3.32
C GLN A 16 -13.54 -7.01 -4.05
N ALA A 17 -13.59 -6.99 -5.38
CA ALA A 17 -14.03 -8.15 -6.17
C ALA A 17 -13.05 -9.34 -6.13
N PHE A 18 -11.81 -9.12 -5.69
CA PHE A 18 -10.76 -10.12 -5.54
C PHE A 18 -10.56 -10.55 -4.09
N ASP A 19 -11.37 -10.05 -3.15
CA ASP A 19 -11.27 -10.40 -1.74
C ASP A 19 -12.27 -11.49 -1.38
N ASP A 20 -11.77 -12.59 -0.80
CA ASP A 20 -12.58 -13.78 -0.55
C ASP A 20 -13.43 -13.69 0.73
N ASP A 21 -12.95 -12.98 1.77
CA ASP A 21 -13.57 -12.94 3.10
C ASP A 21 -14.09 -11.54 3.51
N ASN A 22 -13.81 -10.51 2.69
CA ASN A 22 -14.11 -9.11 2.98
C ASN A 22 -13.43 -8.62 4.27
N ILE A 23 -12.31 -9.23 4.68
CA ILE A 23 -11.50 -8.83 5.85
C ILE A 23 -10.19 -8.22 5.37
N ILE A 24 -10.07 -6.91 5.56
CA ILE A 24 -8.94 -6.12 5.10
C ILE A 24 -8.07 -5.74 6.30
N PRO A 25 -6.90 -6.36 6.51
CA PRO A 25 -5.91 -5.85 7.45
C PRO A 25 -5.45 -4.46 7.00
N ALA A 26 -5.59 -3.48 7.90
CA ALA A 26 -5.23 -2.09 7.62
C ALA A 26 -4.31 -1.54 8.71
N PHE A 27 -3.26 -0.85 8.30
CA PHE A 27 -2.20 -0.36 9.18
C PHE A 27 -1.81 1.07 8.83
N GLY A 28 -1.35 1.81 9.85
CA GLY A 28 -0.68 3.10 9.73
C GLY A 28 0.77 3.01 10.21
N PHE A 29 1.63 3.88 9.70
CA PHE A 29 3.03 4.05 10.12
C PHE A 29 3.49 5.48 9.82
N GLY A 30 4.69 5.85 10.29
CA GLY A 30 5.26 7.19 10.08
C GLY A 30 4.75 8.25 11.06
N ASP A 31 3.93 7.87 12.03
CA ASP A 31 3.54 8.76 13.13
C ASP A 31 4.65 8.83 14.19
N LEU A 32 4.53 9.76 15.13
CA LEU A 32 5.52 9.96 16.19
C LEU A 32 5.77 8.70 17.04
N THR A 33 4.77 7.82 17.17
CA THR A 33 4.91 6.57 17.94
C THR A 33 5.63 5.48 17.16
N THR A 34 5.36 5.33 15.86
CA THR A 34 5.95 4.27 15.04
C THR A 34 7.26 4.65 14.34
N LYS A 35 7.40 5.93 13.97
CA LYS A 35 8.51 6.45 13.16
C LYS A 35 8.74 5.56 11.93
N GLY A 36 9.98 5.12 11.71
CA GLY A 36 10.33 4.17 10.65
C GLY A 36 10.49 2.71 11.12
N ASP A 37 10.15 2.40 12.37
CA ASP A 37 10.54 1.13 13.01
C ASP A 37 9.38 0.14 13.14
N SER A 38 8.13 0.61 13.09
CA SER A 38 6.94 -0.22 13.30
C SER A 38 5.73 0.29 12.52
N CYS A 39 4.61 -0.44 12.61
CA CYS A 39 3.30 0.01 12.16
C CYS A 39 2.25 -0.36 13.21
N PHE A 40 1.08 0.29 13.17
CA PHE A 40 -0.04 0.01 14.08
C PHE A 40 -1.29 -0.36 13.30
N PRO A 41 -2.12 -1.30 13.80
CA PRO A 41 -3.32 -1.72 13.10
C PRO A 41 -4.48 -0.74 13.34
N PHE A 42 -5.36 -0.59 12.36
CA PHE A 42 -6.56 0.24 12.47
C PHE A 42 -7.63 -0.37 13.36
N THR A 43 -7.63 -1.70 13.53
CA THR A 43 -8.50 -2.47 14.42
C THR A 43 -7.68 -3.47 15.23
N GLN A 44 -8.15 -3.83 16.42
CA GLN A 44 -7.46 -4.84 17.23
C GLN A 44 -7.79 -6.25 16.72
N GLY A 45 -6.86 -6.83 15.95
CA GLY A 45 -6.81 -8.26 15.62
C GLY A 45 -7.75 -8.77 14.53
N ARG A 46 -8.97 -8.22 14.41
CA ARG A 46 -9.97 -8.75 13.46
C ARG A 46 -9.87 -8.24 12.01
N GLY A 47 -9.00 -7.28 11.72
CA GLY A 47 -9.02 -6.56 10.43
C GLY A 47 -10.22 -5.61 10.30
N CYS A 48 -10.38 -4.98 9.14
CA CYS A 48 -11.54 -4.16 8.80
C CYS A 48 -12.51 -4.98 7.94
N HIS A 49 -13.81 -4.86 8.16
CA HIS A 49 -14.84 -5.45 7.29
C HIS A 49 -15.02 -4.56 6.04
N GLY A 50 -14.31 -4.93 4.98
CA GLY A 50 -14.28 -4.21 3.71
C GLY A 50 -13.64 -2.83 3.78
N PHE A 51 -13.54 -2.21 2.61
CA PHE A 51 -12.91 -0.88 2.45
C PHE A 51 -13.72 0.26 3.06
N GLU A 52 -15.03 0.08 3.24
CA GLU A 52 -15.87 1.06 3.96
C GLU A 52 -15.41 1.21 5.41
N GLU A 53 -15.11 0.10 6.11
CA GLU A 53 -14.58 0.16 7.46
C GLU A 53 -13.15 0.70 7.48
N VAL A 54 -12.30 0.38 6.50
CA VAL A 54 -10.96 0.98 6.36
C VAL A 54 -11.07 2.50 6.29
N LEU A 55 -11.94 3.03 5.41
CA LEU A 55 -12.14 4.47 5.25
C LEU A 55 -12.69 5.12 6.53
N ARG A 56 -13.63 4.46 7.20
CA ARG A 56 -14.18 4.94 8.48
C ARG A 56 -13.10 5.02 9.55
N ARG A 57 -12.30 3.95 9.73
CA ARG A 57 -11.21 3.90 10.71
C ARG A 57 -10.11 4.89 10.40
N TYR A 58 -9.75 5.07 9.13
CA TYR A 58 -8.85 6.13 8.68
C TYR A 58 -9.34 7.51 9.18
N ASN A 59 -10.60 7.85 8.92
CA ASN A 59 -11.18 9.14 9.32
C ASN A 59 -11.21 9.36 10.84
N GLU A 60 -11.36 8.28 11.62
CA GLU A 60 -11.37 8.33 13.09
C GLU A 60 -9.96 8.49 13.68
N ILE A 61 -8.96 7.82 13.10
CA ILE A 61 -7.60 7.75 13.64
C ILE A 61 -6.78 8.97 13.22
N THR A 62 -6.79 9.32 11.92
CA THR A 62 -5.88 10.32 11.34
C THR A 62 -5.90 11.69 12.04
N PRO A 63 -7.06 12.26 12.46
CA PRO A 63 -7.07 13.55 13.15
C PRO A 63 -6.33 13.57 14.50
N SER A 64 -6.12 12.40 15.11
CA SER A 64 -5.45 12.26 16.41
C SER A 64 -3.94 11.99 16.30
N LEU A 65 -3.46 11.63 15.10
CA LEU A 65 -2.06 11.26 14.90
C LEU A 65 -1.17 12.51 14.84
N LYS A 66 -0.01 12.42 15.49
CA LYS A 66 1.07 13.37 15.28
C LYS A 66 2.02 12.79 14.24
N LEU A 67 2.02 13.40 13.07
CA LEU A 67 2.86 12.96 11.96
C LEU A 67 4.34 13.18 12.29
N SER A 68 5.19 12.29 11.79
CA SER A 68 6.62 12.33 12.00
C SER A 68 7.36 11.74 10.79
N GLY A 69 8.59 11.31 11.00
CA GLY A 69 9.38 10.50 10.09
C GLY A 69 10.41 9.73 10.90
N PRO A 70 11.30 8.95 10.27
CA PRO A 70 11.45 8.72 8.82
C PRO A 70 10.31 7.91 8.18
N THR A 71 10.12 8.05 6.87
CA THR A 71 9.25 7.18 6.06
C THR A 71 10.02 5.91 5.68
N ASN A 72 9.50 4.75 6.08
CA ASN A 72 10.08 3.44 5.82
C ASN A 72 8.97 2.41 5.60
N PHE A 73 8.99 1.69 4.48
CA PHE A 73 7.98 0.67 4.18
C PHE A 73 8.35 -0.71 4.73
N ALA A 74 9.59 -0.90 5.19
CA ALA A 74 10.04 -2.19 5.70
C ALA A 74 9.14 -2.79 6.80
N PRO A 75 8.63 -2.02 7.80
CA PRO A 75 7.77 -2.58 8.83
C PRO A 75 6.47 -3.17 8.26
N VAL A 76 5.80 -2.45 7.35
CA VAL A 76 4.51 -2.88 6.80
C VAL A 76 4.66 -4.04 5.81
N ILE A 77 5.75 -4.07 5.05
CA ILE A 77 6.09 -5.18 4.17
C ILE A 77 6.34 -6.45 5.00
N ARG A 78 7.10 -6.33 6.11
CA ARG A 78 7.37 -7.47 7.00
C ARG A 78 6.13 -7.96 7.75
N GLU A 79 5.20 -7.09 8.12
CA GLU A 79 3.88 -7.54 8.63
C GLU A 79 3.11 -8.33 7.56
N THR A 80 3.18 -7.91 6.30
CA THR A 80 2.54 -8.65 5.19
C THR A 80 3.15 -10.04 5.01
N ILE A 81 4.49 -10.15 5.09
CA ILE A 81 5.18 -11.45 5.09
C ILE A 81 4.68 -12.35 6.24
N ARG A 82 4.54 -11.81 7.46
CA ARG A 82 4.01 -12.57 8.59
C ARG A 82 2.56 -13.02 8.36
N ALA A 83 1.74 -12.17 7.75
CA ALA A 83 0.35 -12.53 7.42
C ALA A 83 0.30 -13.69 6.42
N VAL A 84 1.14 -13.68 5.39
CA VAL A 84 1.25 -14.76 4.38
C VAL A 84 1.77 -16.06 4.97
N GLN A 85 2.67 -15.97 5.97
CA GLN A 85 3.15 -17.16 6.69
C GLN A 85 2.06 -17.84 7.52
N GLN A 86 1.10 -17.05 8.04
CA GLN A 86 -0.02 -17.57 8.82
C GLN A 86 -1.16 -18.07 7.94
N ASN A 87 -1.43 -17.35 6.85
CA ASN A 87 -2.50 -17.62 5.91
C ASN A 87 -1.85 -17.91 4.54
N ASN A 88 -1.84 -19.19 4.14
CA ASN A 88 -1.08 -19.68 2.99
C ASN A 88 -1.70 -19.30 1.62
N GLY A 89 -2.01 -18.01 1.42
CA GLY A 89 -2.64 -17.41 0.23
C GLY A 89 -1.76 -16.38 -0.48
N TYR A 90 -2.29 -15.75 -1.52
CA TYR A 90 -1.59 -14.71 -2.29
C TYR A 90 -2.04 -13.32 -1.88
N HIS A 91 -1.15 -12.51 -1.32
CA HIS A 91 -1.51 -11.22 -0.74
C HIS A 91 -1.15 -10.04 -1.65
N ILE A 92 -2.00 -9.02 -1.68
CA ILE A 92 -1.70 -7.74 -2.33
C ILE A 92 -1.51 -6.69 -1.25
N LEU A 93 -0.30 -6.16 -1.10
CA LEU A 93 -0.01 -5.01 -0.27
C LEU A 93 -0.16 -3.71 -1.05
N VAL A 94 -1.16 -2.91 -0.73
CA VAL A 94 -1.29 -1.54 -1.22
C VAL A 94 -0.73 -0.55 -0.21
N ILE A 95 0.21 0.29 -0.65
CA ILE A 95 0.85 1.35 0.13
C ILE A 95 0.48 2.68 -0.51
N VAL A 96 -0.32 3.51 0.15
CA VAL A 96 -0.62 4.86 -0.33
C VAL A 96 0.28 5.85 0.39
N ALA A 97 1.21 6.56 -0.25
CA ALA A 97 2.09 7.54 0.41
C ALA A 97 2.41 8.74 -0.49
N ASP A 98 2.86 9.86 0.09
CA ASP A 98 3.08 11.15 -0.58
C ASP A 98 4.53 11.61 -0.76
N GLY A 99 5.51 10.72 -0.66
CA GLY A 99 6.87 11.14 -0.96
C GLY A 99 7.95 10.12 -0.67
N GLN A 100 9.18 10.62 -0.72
CA GLN A 100 10.40 9.82 -0.67
C GLN A 100 10.54 9.02 0.63
N VAL A 101 10.88 7.74 0.44
CA VAL A 101 11.33 6.86 1.50
C VAL A 101 12.68 7.38 1.98
N THR A 102 12.77 7.74 3.26
CA THR A 102 14.03 8.20 3.87
C THR A 102 14.97 7.05 4.25
N ASN A 103 14.47 5.82 4.34
CA ASN A 103 15.29 4.63 4.60
C ASN A 103 15.19 3.64 3.44
N GLU A 104 15.90 3.98 2.36
CA GLU A 104 15.89 3.28 1.08
C GLU A 104 16.38 1.84 1.22
N GLU A 105 17.48 1.63 1.95
CA GLU A 105 18.11 0.32 2.11
C GLU A 105 17.18 -0.66 2.81
N ALA A 106 16.58 -0.26 3.93
CA ALA A 106 15.65 -1.13 4.67
C ALA A 106 14.41 -1.46 3.83
N THR A 107 13.88 -0.50 3.08
CA THR A 107 12.72 -0.73 2.20
C THR A 107 13.08 -1.68 1.06
N ARG A 108 14.22 -1.46 0.40
CA ARG A 108 14.74 -2.34 -0.65
C ARG A 108 14.93 -3.76 -0.17
N GLU A 109 15.56 -3.96 0.98
CA GLU A 109 15.74 -5.28 1.58
C GLU A 109 14.40 -5.97 1.86
N ALA A 110 13.42 -5.23 2.37
CA ALA A 110 12.09 -5.79 2.63
C ALA A 110 11.35 -6.16 1.34
N ILE A 111 11.47 -5.39 0.26
CA ILE A 111 10.89 -5.73 -1.05
C ILE A 111 11.53 -7.02 -1.60
N VAL A 112 12.86 -7.12 -1.53
CA VAL A 112 13.60 -8.33 -1.95
C VAL A 112 13.19 -9.53 -1.09
N GLU A 113 13.07 -9.35 0.23
CA GLU A 113 12.60 -10.39 1.16
C GLU A 113 11.18 -10.86 0.78
N ALA A 114 10.27 -9.91 0.52
CA ALA A 114 8.89 -10.18 0.13
C ALA A 114 8.78 -10.97 -1.18
N SER A 115 9.74 -10.83 -2.10
CA SER A 115 9.77 -11.61 -3.35
C SER A 115 9.96 -13.13 -3.14
N ASN A 116 10.26 -13.56 -1.92
CA ASN A 116 10.27 -14.99 -1.56
C ASN A 116 8.89 -15.56 -1.22
N TRP A 117 7.87 -14.70 -1.17
CA TRP A 117 6.51 -15.02 -0.75
C TRP A 117 5.53 -14.65 -1.88
N PRO A 118 4.32 -15.24 -1.92
CA PRO A 118 3.25 -14.86 -2.85
C PRO A 118 2.65 -13.49 -2.48
N ILE A 119 3.42 -12.43 -2.69
CA ILE A 119 3.06 -11.05 -2.36
C ILE A 119 3.28 -10.16 -3.59
N SER A 120 2.26 -9.39 -3.97
CA SER A 120 2.43 -8.19 -4.81
C SER A 120 2.36 -6.95 -3.95
N ILE A 121 3.21 -5.96 -4.22
CA ILE A 121 3.21 -4.66 -3.57
C ILE A 121 2.81 -3.62 -4.62
N ILE A 122 1.76 -2.84 -4.35
CA ILE A 122 1.35 -1.68 -5.15
C ILE A 122 1.62 -0.44 -4.31
N MET A 123 2.56 0.39 -4.71
CA MET A 123 2.77 1.70 -4.10
C MET A 123 2.02 2.77 -4.90
N VAL A 124 1.03 3.39 -4.29
CA VAL A 124 0.25 4.49 -4.85
C VAL A 124 0.78 5.82 -4.34
N GLY A 125 1.44 6.57 -5.22
CA GLY A 125 1.94 7.92 -4.95
C GLY A 125 0.80 8.94 -4.98
N VAL A 126 0.61 9.70 -3.90
CA VAL A 126 -0.32 10.85 -3.88
C VAL A 126 0.45 12.15 -3.62
N GLY A 127 0.15 13.23 -4.33
CA GLY A 127 0.89 14.49 -4.17
C GLY A 127 1.86 14.75 -5.33
N ASP A 128 2.91 15.54 -5.06
CA ASP A 128 3.73 16.17 -6.10
C ASP A 128 5.09 15.47 -6.34
N GLY A 129 5.38 14.39 -5.61
CA GLY A 129 6.66 13.68 -5.69
C GLY A 129 7.81 14.43 -5.01
N PRO A 130 9.07 14.21 -5.42
CA PRO A 130 9.53 13.44 -6.59
C PRO A 130 9.38 11.92 -6.45
N TRP A 131 9.28 11.21 -7.58
CA TRP A 131 8.98 9.77 -7.64
C TRP A 131 10.13 8.90 -8.18
N ASP A 132 11.29 9.46 -8.51
CA ASP A 132 12.42 8.74 -9.17
C ASP A 132 12.84 7.46 -8.44
N MET A 133 12.79 7.49 -7.10
CA MET A 133 13.12 6.33 -6.25
C MET A 133 12.07 5.22 -6.33
N MET A 134 10.78 5.58 -6.45
CA MET A 134 9.73 4.59 -6.61
C MET A 134 9.83 3.91 -7.98
N GLU A 135 10.20 4.66 -9.02
CA GLU A 135 10.51 4.12 -10.35
C GLU A 135 11.75 3.21 -10.33
N GLU A 136 12.74 3.49 -9.47
CA GLU A 136 13.89 2.61 -9.27
C GLU A 136 13.50 1.28 -8.58
N PHE A 137 12.62 1.32 -7.59
CA PHE A 137 12.09 0.11 -6.96
C PHE A 137 11.22 -0.73 -7.91
N ASP A 138 10.52 -0.07 -8.84
CA ASP A 138 9.73 -0.71 -9.90
C ASP A 138 10.62 -1.60 -10.77
N ASP A 139 11.67 -1.07 -11.41
CA ASP A 139 12.38 -1.77 -12.50
C ASP A 139 13.79 -2.29 -12.17
N LYS A 140 14.41 -1.84 -11.07
CA LYS A 140 15.87 -1.93 -10.90
C LYS A 140 16.32 -2.68 -9.65
N LEU A 141 15.50 -3.60 -9.14
CA LEU A 141 15.86 -4.46 -8.00
C LEU A 141 16.40 -5.83 -8.47
N PRO A 142 17.73 -6.00 -8.69
CA PRO A 142 18.27 -7.22 -9.32
C PRO A 142 18.20 -8.48 -8.44
N ALA A 143 18.02 -8.32 -7.12
CA ALA A 143 18.06 -9.43 -6.17
C ALA A 143 16.69 -10.09 -5.92
N ARG A 144 15.59 -9.53 -6.46
CA ARG A 144 14.24 -10.09 -6.26
C ARG A 144 14.03 -11.32 -7.15
N ARG A 145 13.24 -12.29 -6.67
CA ARG A 145 12.99 -13.55 -7.40
C ARG A 145 12.07 -13.38 -8.61
N PHE A 146 11.13 -12.45 -8.52
CA PHE A 146 10.21 -12.05 -9.56
C PHE A 146 9.81 -10.60 -9.32
N ASP A 147 9.20 -9.95 -10.31
CA ASP A 147 8.71 -8.59 -10.14
C ASP A 147 7.50 -8.55 -9.21
N ASN A 148 7.65 -7.95 -8.04
CA ASN A 148 6.64 -7.94 -6.99
C ASN A 148 6.30 -6.53 -6.50
N PHE A 149 6.75 -5.47 -7.17
CA PHE A 149 6.54 -4.10 -6.76
C PHE A 149 6.13 -3.26 -7.96
N GLN A 150 4.92 -2.70 -7.91
CA GLN A 150 4.36 -1.78 -8.90
C GLN A 150 4.19 -0.38 -8.30
N PHE A 151 4.77 0.65 -8.92
CA PHE A 151 4.50 2.04 -8.61
C PHE A 151 3.35 2.62 -9.46
N VAL A 152 2.44 3.38 -8.84
CA VAL A 152 1.33 4.07 -9.51
C VAL A 152 1.23 5.51 -9.00
N GLU A 153 1.54 6.48 -9.86
CA GLU A 153 1.31 7.90 -9.56
C GLU A 153 -0.19 8.23 -9.71
N TYR A 154 -0.89 8.43 -8.60
CA TYR A 154 -2.35 8.62 -8.60
C TYR A 154 -2.79 9.83 -9.42
N ASN A 155 -2.14 10.98 -9.21
CA ASN A 155 -2.51 12.23 -9.87
C ASN A 155 -2.36 12.13 -11.40
N ALA A 156 -1.25 11.56 -11.89
CA ALA A 156 -1.03 11.34 -13.31
C ALA A 156 -2.08 10.40 -13.91
N VAL A 157 -2.35 9.27 -13.24
CA VAL A 157 -3.25 8.23 -13.76
C VAL A 157 -4.69 8.71 -13.82
N MET A 158 -5.14 9.52 -12.85
CA MET A 158 -6.46 10.16 -12.88
C MET A 158 -6.63 11.10 -14.08
N GLN A 159 -5.54 11.64 -14.65
CA GLN A 159 -5.59 12.50 -15.84
C GLN A 159 -5.54 11.72 -17.16
N LEU A 160 -5.04 10.48 -17.17
CA LEU A 160 -4.87 9.67 -18.38
C LEU A 160 -6.21 9.32 -19.03
N ASN A 161 -7.20 8.92 -18.24
CA ASN A 161 -8.53 8.56 -18.75
C ASN A 161 -9.64 9.41 -18.11
N LYS A 162 -9.82 10.63 -18.60
CA LYS A 162 -10.86 11.55 -18.08
C LYS A 162 -12.29 11.01 -18.18
N LYS A 163 -12.55 10.02 -19.05
CA LYS A 163 -13.88 9.39 -19.19
C LYS A 163 -14.15 8.34 -18.13
N ASN A 164 -13.11 7.56 -17.76
CA ASN A 164 -13.19 6.57 -16.69
C ASN A 164 -11.83 6.46 -15.97
N PRO A 165 -11.53 7.39 -15.06
CA PRO A 165 -10.22 7.47 -14.43
C PRO A 165 -9.97 6.27 -13.50
N GLU A 166 -11.03 5.73 -12.90
CA GLU A 166 -10.94 4.55 -12.01
C GLU A 166 -10.53 3.30 -12.77
N ALA A 167 -11.06 3.08 -13.99
CA ALA A 167 -10.62 1.98 -14.83
C ALA A 167 -9.16 2.12 -15.27
N GLY A 168 -8.70 3.35 -15.53
CA GLY A 168 -7.29 3.61 -15.81
C GLY A 168 -6.40 3.23 -14.62
N PHE A 169 -6.80 3.62 -13.41
CA PHE A 169 -6.11 3.24 -12.19
C PHE A 169 -6.12 1.73 -11.95
N ALA A 170 -7.26 1.07 -12.12
CA ALA A 170 -7.36 -0.38 -11.99
C ALA A 170 -6.39 -1.11 -12.91
N ILE A 171 -6.31 -0.69 -14.18
CA ILE A 171 -5.42 -1.31 -15.16
C ILE A 171 -3.95 -1.15 -14.74
N MET A 172 -3.54 0.05 -14.35
CA MET A 172 -2.15 0.31 -13.95
C MET A 172 -1.78 -0.41 -12.65
N ALA A 173 -2.66 -0.41 -11.65
CA ALA A 173 -2.41 -1.04 -10.36
C ALA A 173 -2.39 -2.58 -10.43
N LEU A 174 -3.14 -3.17 -11.36
CA LEU A 174 -3.26 -4.64 -11.50
C LEU A 174 -2.34 -5.22 -12.58
N MET A 175 -1.54 -4.40 -13.26
CA MET A 175 -0.84 -4.79 -14.49
C MET A 175 0.20 -5.88 -14.27
N GLU A 176 0.81 -5.92 -13.08
CA GLU A 176 1.86 -6.88 -12.69
C GLU A 176 1.37 -7.99 -11.76
N ILE A 177 0.07 -8.04 -11.49
CA ILE A 177 -0.49 -9.04 -10.58
C ILE A 177 -0.75 -10.35 -11.34
N PRO A 178 -0.15 -11.49 -10.94
CA PRO A 178 -0.38 -12.78 -11.58
C PRO A 178 -1.84 -13.19 -11.43
N GLY A 179 -2.50 -13.47 -12.56
CA GLY A 179 -3.89 -13.90 -12.57
C GLY A 179 -4.08 -15.31 -12.00
N LYS A 180 -4.87 -15.39 -10.91
CA LYS A 180 -5.63 -16.52 -10.34
C LYS A 180 -5.19 -16.91 -8.91
N ASN A 181 -6.12 -16.69 -7.97
CA ASN A 181 -6.08 -16.97 -6.52
C ASN A 181 -5.49 -15.86 -5.65
N LEU A 182 -5.99 -14.64 -5.83
CA LEU A 182 -5.70 -13.49 -4.98
C LEU A 182 -6.51 -13.64 -3.68
N ILE A 183 -5.85 -13.79 -2.54
CA ILE A 183 -6.49 -13.86 -1.22
C ILE A 183 -5.74 -12.93 -0.30
N LEU A 184 -6.48 -11.94 0.20
CA LEU A 184 -6.10 -10.91 1.16
C LEU A 184 -5.45 -9.68 0.51
N ILE A 185 -6.25 -8.61 0.46
CA ILE A 185 -5.75 -7.27 0.19
C ILE A 185 -5.32 -6.67 1.52
N PHE A 186 -4.03 -6.38 1.63
CA PHE A 186 -3.48 -5.57 2.67
C PHE A 186 -3.55 -4.12 2.19
N ALA A 187 -4.36 -3.27 2.83
CA ALA A 187 -4.46 -1.86 2.48
C ALA A 187 -3.81 -1.01 3.57
N SER A 188 -2.63 -0.47 3.31
CA SER A 188 -2.02 0.58 4.13
C SER A 188 -2.30 1.94 3.50
N VAL A 189 -2.81 2.84 4.32
CA VAL A 189 -3.10 4.23 3.94
C VAL A 189 -2.12 5.06 4.73
N VAL A 190 -1.08 5.55 4.07
CA VAL A 190 0.10 6.15 4.71
C VAL A 190 0.07 7.63 4.48
N HIS A 191 -0.26 8.37 5.53
CA HIS A 191 -0.04 9.79 5.49
C HIS A 191 1.42 10.13 5.78
N THR A 192 2.17 10.65 4.81
CA THR A 192 3.15 11.70 5.08
C THR A 192 2.39 13.02 4.93
N PHE A 193 2.76 14.02 5.73
CA PHE A 193 2.60 15.41 5.35
C PHE A 193 3.90 16.04 5.79
N VAL A 194 4.77 16.32 4.82
CA VAL A 194 5.81 17.32 5.03
C VAL A 194 5.08 18.66 4.92
N THR A 195 4.99 19.39 6.02
CA THR A 195 4.68 20.84 5.97
C THR A 195 5.85 21.61 5.36
#